data_AF-A0A7I9VKU2-F1
#
_entry.id   AF-A0A7I9VKU2-F1
#
_cell.length_a   1.000
_cell.length_b   1.000
_cell.length_c   1.000
_cell.angle_alpha   90.00
_cell.angle_beta   90.00
_cell.angle_gamma   90.00
#
_symmetry.space_group_name_H-M   'P 1'
#
loop_
_entity.id
_entity.type
_entity.pdbx_description
1 polymer ?
#
loop_
_entity_poly.entity_id
_entity_poly.type
_entity_poly.pdbx_seq_one_letter_code
_entity_poly.pdbx_strand_id
1 'polypeptide(L)'
;MLAYVFWHWPLAAVSEEEYLQALAAFHQALQRAPPPGFRGSRVVAVEGAPWCGAERAFEDWYLVDDFAALGALNEAAIAGARRAPHDAAARRAAGGAGGVYRRLAEGKRADDRATWLAKPSGVSYGDFLARLPPGTELWQRQLVLGPAPEFHWAGPAPAGVSGLTLAARERFTSAV
;
A
#
# COMPACT_ATOMS: atom_id res chain seq x y z
N MET A 1 13.67 4.67 -0.62
CA MET A 1 12.38 4.27 -1.18
C MET A 1 11.27 4.47 -0.16
N LEU A 2 10.24 5.18 -0.57
CA LEU A 2 8.96 5.31 0.11
C LEU A 2 7.87 4.56 -0.66
N ALA A 3 6.77 4.29 0.03
CA ALA A 3 5.51 3.88 -0.57
C ALA A 3 4.41 4.82 -0.08
N TYR A 4 3.63 5.36 -1.01
CA TYR A 4 2.28 5.82 -0.69
C TYR A 4 1.35 4.61 -0.74
N VAL A 5 0.69 4.32 0.38
CA VAL A 5 -0.27 3.23 0.50
C VAL A 5 -1.64 3.84 0.60
N PHE A 6 -2.49 3.57 -0.39
CA PHE A 6 -3.86 4.05 -0.44
C PHE A 6 -4.81 2.88 -0.21
N TRP A 7 -5.47 2.88 0.95
CA TRP A 7 -6.57 1.97 1.23
C TRP A 7 -7.85 2.56 0.67
N HIS A 8 -8.58 1.79 -0.11
CA HIS A 8 -9.84 2.24 -0.71
C HIS A 8 -10.79 1.07 -0.94
N TRP A 9 -12.07 1.37 -1.07
CA TRP A 9 -13.10 0.37 -1.29
C TRP A 9 -14.14 0.87 -2.30
N PRO A 10 -14.69 -0.03 -3.13
CA PRO A 10 -15.64 0.35 -4.17
C PRO A 10 -16.99 0.76 -3.58
N LEU A 11 -17.76 1.50 -4.39
CA LEU A 11 -19.20 1.68 -4.20
C LEU A 11 -19.90 0.32 -4.19
N ALA A 12 -20.94 0.18 -3.37
CA ALA A 12 -21.70 -1.08 -3.23
C ALA A 12 -22.30 -1.58 -4.56
N ALA A 13 -22.59 -0.68 -5.50
CA ALA A 13 -23.13 -1.02 -6.82
C ALA A 13 -22.05 -1.41 -7.85
N VAL A 14 -20.77 -1.22 -7.54
CA VAL A 14 -19.65 -1.53 -8.44
C VAL A 14 -19.14 -2.94 -8.13
N SER A 15 -19.05 -3.78 -9.15
CA SER A 15 -18.48 -5.12 -9.00
C SER A 15 -16.97 -5.07 -8.74
N GLU A 16 -16.44 -6.07 -8.03
CA GLU A 16 -14.99 -6.19 -7.80
C GLU A 16 -14.21 -6.23 -9.12
N GLU A 17 -14.71 -6.95 -10.12
CA GLU A 17 -14.05 -7.07 -11.43
C GLU A 17 -13.96 -5.71 -12.15
N GLU A 18 -15.08 -4.98 -12.21
CA GLU A 18 -15.10 -3.63 -12.81
C GLU A 18 -14.14 -2.68 -12.08
N TYR A 19 -14.09 -2.77 -10.76
CA TYR A 19 -13.20 -1.94 -9.96
C TYR A 19 -11.73 -2.27 -10.23
N LEU A 20 -11.36 -3.55 -10.16
CA LEU A 20 -10.00 -4.02 -10.44
C LEU A 20 -9.55 -3.67 -11.86
N GLN A 21 -10.45 -3.73 -12.85
CA GLN A 21 -10.13 -3.31 -14.21
C GLN A 21 -9.79 -1.82 -14.29
N ALA A 22 -10.55 -0.96 -13.59
CA ALA A 22 -10.26 0.47 -13.51
C ALA A 22 -8.93 0.76 -12.81
N LEU A 23 -8.63 0.06 -11.70
CA LEU A 23 -7.34 0.18 -11.01
C LEU A 23 -6.19 -0.25 -11.93
N ALA A 24 -6.28 -1.43 -12.55
CA ALA A 24 -5.26 -1.92 -13.46
C ALA A 24 -4.99 -0.93 -14.60
N ALA A 25 -6.03 -0.32 -15.19
CA ALA A 25 -5.88 0.69 -16.22
C ALA A 25 -5.12 1.93 -15.73
N PHE A 26 -5.38 2.39 -14.51
CA PHE A 26 -4.66 3.53 -13.91
C PHE A 26 -3.19 3.20 -13.62
N HIS A 27 -2.92 2.05 -13.01
CA HIS A 27 -1.56 1.62 -12.72
C HIS A 27 -0.74 1.41 -14.01
N GLN A 28 -1.35 0.87 -15.08
CA GLN A 28 -0.71 0.76 -16.39
C GLN A 28 -0.41 2.14 -17.01
N ALA A 29 -1.30 3.12 -16.83
CA ALA A 29 -1.06 4.49 -17.32
C ALA A 29 0.12 5.15 -16.61
N LEU A 30 0.28 4.92 -15.30
CA LEU A 30 1.46 5.34 -14.55
C LEU A 30 2.73 4.66 -15.06
N GLN A 31 2.69 3.36 -15.33
CA GLN A 31 3.85 2.63 -15.83
C GLN A 31 4.30 3.08 -17.23
N ARG A 32 3.36 3.40 -18.13
CA ARG A 32 3.68 3.86 -19.50
C ARG A 32 4.31 5.26 -19.54
N ALA A 33 4.01 6.09 -18.55
CA ALA A 33 4.56 7.44 -18.44
C ALA A 33 4.90 7.70 -16.96
N PRO A 34 5.99 7.11 -16.44
CA PRO A 34 6.32 7.18 -15.02
C PRO A 34 6.74 8.62 -14.66
N PRO A 35 6.18 9.22 -13.60
CA PRO A 35 6.71 10.49 -13.10
C PRO A 35 8.13 10.31 -12.54
N PRO A 36 8.92 11.39 -12.44
CA PRO A 36 10.26 11.33 -11.86
C PRO A 36 10.29 10.64 -10.50
N GLY A 37 11.19 9.66 -10.35
CA GLY A 37 11.37 8.90 -9.11
C GLY A 37 10.29 7.85 -8.81
N PHE A 38 9.35 7.60 -9.71
CA PHE A 38 8.42 6.46 -9.61
C PHE A 38 9.12 5.15 -9.94
N ARG A 39 8.94 4.13 -9.08
CA ARG A 39 9.63 2.84 -9.15
C ARG A 39 8.70 1.66 -9.47
N GLY A 40 7.40 1.90 -9.46
CA GLY A 40 6.41 0.88 -9.72
C GLY A 40 5.22 1.00 -8.78
N SER A 41 4.26 0.11 -8.98
CA SER A 41 3.07 0.07 -8.16
C SER A 41 2.42 -1.29 -8.16
N ARG A 42 1.65 -1.58 -7.11
CA ARG A 42 0.88 -2.83 -6.98
C ARG A 42 -0.49 -2.57 -6.36
N VAL A 43 -1.40 -3.49 -6.59
CA VAL A 43 -2.74 -3.53 -6.00
C VAL A 43 -2.86 -4.83 -5.19
N VAL A 44 -3.26 -4.71 -3.93
CA VAL A 44 -3.46 -5.84 -3.02
C VAL A 44 -4.91 -5.82 -2.52
N ALA A 45 -5.65 -6.92 -2.69
CA ALA A 45 -6.95 -7.07 -2.05
C ALA A 45 -6.76 -7.49 -0.60
N VAL A 46 -7.43 -6.81 0.33
CA VAL A 46 -7.36 -7.08 1.78
C VAL A 46 -8.75 -7.21 2.40
N GLU A 47 -8.84 -8.02 3.44
CA GLU A 47 -10.08 -8.28 4.18
C GLU A 47 -9.88 -8.02 5.67
N GLY A 48 -10.86 -7.37 6.31
CA GLY A 48 -10.91 -7.15 7.75
C GLY A 48 -9.99 -6.05 8.27
N ALA A 49 -9.52 -5.13 7.42
CA ALA A 49 -8.68 -4.00 7.82
C ALA A 49 -9.48 -2.97 8.66
N PRO A 50 -9.23 -2.81 9.98
CA PRO A 50 -10.09 -1.99 10.87
C PRO A 50 -10.02 -0.48 10.60
N TRP A 51 -9.03 -0.03 9.84
CA TRP A 51 -8.89 1.35 9.38
C TRP A 51 -9.62 1.62 8.06
N CYS A 52 -10.29 0.63 7.49
CA CYS A 52 -11.13 0.79 6.30
C CYS A 52 -12.60 0.88 6.69
N GLY A 53 -13.39 1.62 5.90
CA GLY A 53 -14.84 1.73 6.09
C GLY A 53 -15.64 0.55 5.53
N ALA A 54 -14.96 -0.52 5.10
CA ALA A 54 -15.55 -1.70 4.48
C ALA A 54 -14.80 -2.97 4.91
N GLU A 55 -15.50 -4.10 4.91
CA GLU A 55 -14.91 -5.41 5.22
C GLU A 55 -13.84 -5.80 4.20
N ARG A 56 -14.10 -5.55 2.92
CA ARG A 56 -13.14 -5.74 1.82
C ARG A 56 -12.66 -4.39 1.31
N ALA A 57 -11.35 -4.27 1.16
CA ALA A 57 -10.69 -3.09 0.62
C ALA A 57 -9.53 -3.49 -0.30
N PHE A 58 -8.96 -2.50 -0.97
CA PHE A 58 -7.77 -2.63 -1.78
C PHE A 58 -6.69 -1.69 -1.24
N GLU A 59 -5.44 -2.13 -1.33
CA GLU A 59 -4.26 -1.34 -1.07
C GLU A 59 -3.56 -1.08 -2.40
N ASP A 60 -3.52 0.18 -2.83
CA ASP A 60 -2.61 0.58 -3.89
C ASP A 60 -1.30 1.02 -3.24
N TRP A 61 -0.21 0.35 -3.59
CA TRP A 61 1.12 0.73 -3.17
C TRP A 61 1.83 1.41 -4.34
N TYR A 62 2.19 2.67 -4.19
CA TYR A 62 2.94 3.44 -5.17
C TYR A 62 4.36 3.66 -4.64
N LEU A 63 5.34 3.02 -5.29
CA LEU A 63 6.73 3.03 -4.86
C LEU A 63 7.46 4.21 -5.49
N VAL A 64 8.09 5.04 -4.65
CA VAL A 64 8.82 6.23 -5.06
C VAL A 64 10.16 6.35 -4.34
N ASP A 65 11.10 7.11 -4.89
CA ASP A 65 12.43 7.26 -4.29
C ASP A 65 12.37 7.93 -2.91
N ASP A 66 11.69 9.08 -2.85
CA ASP A 66 11.66 9.99 -1.71
C ASP A 66 10.39 10.87 -1.71
N PHE A 67 10.35 11.90 -0.85
CA PHE A 67 9.23 12.82 -0.74
C PHE A 67 9.08 13.78 -1.92
N ALA A 68 10.17 14.11 -2.63
CA ALA A 68 10.08 14.95 -3.83
C ALA A 68 9.42 14.15 -4.97
N ALA A 69 9.81 12.88 -5.12
CA ALA A 69 9.16 11.95 -6.04
C ALA A 69 7.68 11.70 -5.68
N LEU A 70 7.34 11.68 -4.38
CA LEU A 70 5.93 11.61 -3.94
C LEU A 70 5.14 12.86 -4.38
N GLY A 71 5.72 14.05 -4.28
CA GLY A 71 5.10 15.28 -4.80
C GLY A 71 4.89 15.23 -6.32
N ALA A 72 5.91 14.79 -7.06
CA ALA A 72 5.81 14.60 -8.51
C ALA A 72 4.72 13.58 -8.89
N LEU A 73 4.60 12.47 -8.15
CA LEU A 73 3.52 11.50 -8.33
C LEU A 73 2.15 12.13 -8.11
N ASN A 74 1.97 12.91 -7.04
CA ASN A 74 0.70 13.56 -6.72
C ASN A 74 0.19 14.47 -7.84
N GLU A 75 1.09 15.26 -8.44
CA GLU A 75 0.74 16.13 -9.57
C GLU A 75 0.48 15.31 -10.84
N ALA A 76 1.35 14.34 -11.13
CA ALA A 76 1.31 13.55 -12.35
C ALA A 76 0.09 12.62 -12.44
N ALA A 77 -0.35 12.05 -11.30
CA ALA A 77 -1.44 11.08 -11.20
C ALA A 77 -2.75 11.60 -11.83
N ILE A 78 -2.99 12.91 -11.72
CA ILE A 78 -4.21 13.58 -12.19
C ILE A 78 -3.99 14.41 -13.46
N ALA A 79 -2.95 14.12 -14.23
CA ALA A 79 -2.55 14.89 -15.40
C ALA A 79 -2.29 14.02 -16.65
N GLY A 80 -2.49 14.61 -17.83
CA GLY A 80 -2.20 13.98 -19.12
C GLY A 80 -2.95 12.66 -19.33
N ALA A 81 -2.26 11.67 -19.90
CA ALA A 81 -2.81 10.34 -20.21
C ALA A 81 -3.29 9.55 -18.97
N ARG A 82 -2.91 9.97 -17.75
CA ARG A 82 -3.29 9.31 -16.49
C ARG A 82 -4.63 9.81 -15.95
N ARG A 83 -5.09 11.00 -16.37
CA ARG A 83 -6.32 11.63 -15.87
C ARG A 83 -7.56 10.75 -16.05
N ALA A 84 -7.82 10.31 -17.28
CA ALA A 84 -9.01 9.54 -17.59
C ALA A 84 -9.10 8.22 -16.80
N PRO A 85 -8.05 7.37 -16.73
CA PRO A 85 -8.10 6.15 -15.93
C PRO A 85 -8.10 6.43 -14.42
N HIS A 86 -7.41 7.47 -13.94
CA HIS A 86 -7.52 7.92 -12.54
C HIS A 86 -8.98 8.26 -12.20
N ASP A 87 -9.62 9.14 -12.97
CA ASP A 87 -10.98 9.58 -12.71
C ASP A 87 -11.99 8.44 -12.85
N ALA A 88 -11.71 7.43 -13.68
CA ALA A 88 -12.51 6.22 -13.81
C ALA A 88 -12.46 5.35 -12.54
N ALA A 89 -11.30 5.17 -11.92
CA ALA A 89 -11.18 4.48 -10.64
C ALA A 89 -11.81 5.31 -9.50
N ALA A 90 -11.49 6.60 -9.43
CA ALA A 90 -11.97 7.50 -8.39
C ALA A 90 -13.52 7.59 -8.33
N ARG A 91 -14.20 7.65 -9.48
CA ARG A 91 -15.68 7.65 -9.53
C ARG A 91 -16.33 6.36 -9.01
N ARG A 92 -15.57 5.28 -8.90
CA ARG A 92 -16.04 3.98 -8.42
C ARG A 92 -15.72 3.72 -6.95
N ALA A 93 -14.90 4.55 -6.33
CA ALA A 93 -14.54 4.43 -4.92
C ALA A 93 -15.64 5.02 -4.03
N ALA A 94 -16.00 4.31 -2.97
CA ALA A 94 -16.88 4.83 -1.91
C ALA A 94 -16.11 5.65 -0.86
N GLY A 95 -14.82 5.38 -0.71
CA GLY A 95 -13.96 6.05 0.24
C GLY A 95 -12.54 5.51 0.20
N GLY A 96 -11.67 6.18 0.94
CA GLY A 96 -10.30 5.73 1.10
C GLY A 96 -9.52 6.58 2.10
N ALA A 97 -8.35 6.07 2.47
CA ALA A 97 -7.39 6.71 3.34
C ALA A 97 -5.98 6.44 2.83
N GLY A 98 -5.07 7.40 3.00
CA GLY A 98 -3.69 7.28 2.53
C GLY A 98 -2.69 7.28 3.68
N GLY A 99 -1.57 6.59 3.50
CA GLY A 99 -0.42 6.62 4.40
C GLY A 99 0.90 6.61 3.65
N VAL A 100 1.97 7.02 4.32
CA VAL A 100 3.32 7.05 3.73
C VAL A 100 4.25 6.17 4.56
N TYR A 101 4.95 5.26 3.89
CA TYR A 101 5.82 4.28 4.51
C TYR A 101 7.22 4.30 3.90
N ARG A 102 8.24 4.05 4.71
CA ARG A 102 9.63 3.85 4.27
C ARG A 102 9.97 2.37 4.33
N ARG A 103 10.62 1.86 3.29
CA ARG A 103 11.16 0.49 3.31
C ARG A 103 12.36 0.44 4.25
N LEU A 104 12.30 -0.41 5.26
CA LEU A 104 13.42 -0.67 6.17
C LEU A 104 14.21 -1.91 5.77
N ALA A 105 13.54 -2.92 5.20
CA ALA A 105 14.17 -4.12 4.70
C ALA A 105 13.53 -4.58 3.40
N GLU A 106 14.36 -5.05 2.47
CA GLU A 106 13.95 -5.85 1.33
C GLU A 106 13.82 -7.31 1.74
N GLY A 107 12.96 -8.06 1.06
CA GLY A 107 12.81 -9.47 1.36
C GLY A 107 11.63 -10.11 0.65
N LYS A 108 11.35 -11.34 1.07
CA LYS A 108 10.21 -12.11 0.59
C LYS A 108 8.91 -11.45 1.03
N ARG A 109 7.88 -11.64 0.20
CA ARG A 109 6.49 -11.33 0.51
C ARG A 109 5.72 -12.64 0.49
N ALA A 110 4.80 -12.84 1.43
CA ALA A 110 3.82 -13.91 1.31
C ALA A 110 2.76 -13.53 0.27
N ASP A 111 2.22 -14.52 -0.44
CA ASP A 111 1.27 -14.29 -1.54
C ASP A 111 -0.17 -14.02 -1.07
N ASP A 112 -0.49 -14.37 0.17
CA ASP A 112 -1.87 -14.42 0.68
C ASP A 112 -2.08 -13.74 2.04
N ARG A 113 -1.04 -13.16 2.64
CA ARG A 113 -1.11 -12.56 3.99
C ARG A 113 -0.10 -11.47 4.23
N ALA A 114 -0.48 -10.50 5.04
CA ALA A 114 0.40 -9.47 5.57
C ALA A 114 0.04 -9.14 7.01
N THR A 115 1.01 -8.67 7.79
CA THR A 115 0.80 -8.31 9.20
C THR A 115 1.13 -6.86 9.44
N TRP A 116 0.20 -6.15 10.07
CA TRP A 116 0.37 -4.80 10.56
C TRP A 116 0.78 -4.82 12.03
N LEU A 117 1.95 -4.25 12.34
CA LEU A 117 2.56 -4.29 13.67
C LEU A 117 2.57 -2.89 14.30
N ALA A 118 2.44 -2.85 15.62
CA ALA A 118 2.75 -1.68 16.42
C ALA A 118 3.98 -1.99 17.28
N LYS A 119 4.89 -1.02 17.40
CA LYS A 119 5.98 -1.13 18.37
C LYS A 119 5.37 -1.17 19.78
N PRO A 120 5.73 -2.13 20.64
CA PRO A 120 5.24 -2.15 22.02
C PRO A 120 5.63 -0.88 22.79
N SER A 121 4.79 -0.51 23.76
CA SER A 121 5.09 0.58 24.69
C SER A 121 6.34 0.25 25.52
N GLY A 122 7.17 1.24 25.81
CA GLY A 122 8.41 1.07 26.58
C GLY A 122 9.57 0.36 25.86
N VAL A 123 9.37 -0.13 24.64
CA VAL A 123 10.43 -0.77 23.82
C VAL A 123 11.05 0.25 22.87
N SER A 124 12.37 0.27 22.76
CA SER A 124 13.07 1.13 21.80
C SER A 124 12.85 0.63 20.35
N TYR A 125 13.06 1.50 19.36
CA TYR A 125 13.00 1.06 17.96
C TYR A 125 14.05 -0.01 17.65
N GLY A 126 15.28 0.16 18.15
CA GLY A 126 16.36 -0.80 17.95
C GLY A 126 16.00 -2.19 18.48
N ASP A 127 15.51 -2.26 19.72
CA ASP A 127 15.13 -3.52 20.35
C ASP A 127 13.93 -4.19 19.67
N PHE A 128 12.99 -3.40 19.16
CA PHE A 128 11.85 -3.94 18.41
C PHE A 128 12.29 -4.49 17.05
N LEU A 129 13.05 -3.72 16.29
CA LEU A 129 13.53 -4.14 14.96
C LEU A 129 14.45 -5.37 15.05
N ALA A 130 15.26 -5.48 16.11
CA ALA A 130 16.11 -6.64 16.36
C ALA A 130 15.32 -7.95 16.62
N ARG A 131 14.03 -7.87 16.97
CA ARG A 131 13.15 -9.04 17.13
C ARG A 131 12.57 -9.54 15.80
N LEU A 132 12.60 -8.72 14.76
CA LEU A 132 12.04 -9.08 13.46
C LEU A 132 13.08 -9.90 12.69
N PRO A 133 12.73 -11.10 12.20
CA PRO A 133 13.69 -11.93 11.47
C PRO A 133 14.10 -11.23 10.16
N PRO A 134 15.33 -11.42 9.67
CA PRO A 134 15.74 -10.88 8.39
C PRO A 134 15.04 -11.61 7.23
N GLY A 135 15.06 -11.00 6.04
CA GLY A 135 14.65 -11.66 4.79
C GLY A 135 13.16 -11.53 4.42
N THR A 136 12.38 -10.77 5.18
CA THR A 136 11.00 -10.38 4.83
C THR A 136 10.94 -8.87 4.58
N GLU A 137 10.12 -8.46 3.60
CA GLU A 137 9.91 -7.04 3.32
C GLU A 137 9.25 -6.34 4.53
N LEU A 138 9.86 -5.24 4.99
CA LEU A 138 9.41 -4.47 6.14
C LEU A 138 9.31 -2.98 5.78
N TRP A 139 8.18 -2.38 6.18
CA TRP A 139 7.90 -0.97 6.02
C TRP A 139 7.55 -0.29 7.34
N GLN A 140 7.89 0.99 7.48
CA GLN A 140 7.57 1.82 8.64
C GLN A 140 6.87 3.11 8.22
N ARG A 141 5.77 3.47 8.88
CA ARG A 141 5.01 4.70 8.67
C ARG A 141 5.85 5.94 8.93
N GLN A 142 5.65 6.97 8.12
CA GLN A 142 6.40 8.23 8.17
C GLN A 142 5.51 9.36 8.65
N LEU A 143 6.02 10.23 9.52
CA LEU A 143 5.35 11.45 9.99
C LEU A 143 3.93 11.21 10.55
N VAL A 144 3.65 10.00 11.04
CA VAL A 144 2.31 9.58 11.50
C VAL A 144 1.24 9.60 10.38
N LEU A 145 1.66 9.68 9.11
CA LEU A 145 0.76 9.75 7.96
C LEU A 145 0.15 8.37 7.68
N GLY A 146 -1.13 8.22 8.00
CA GLY A 146 -1.96 7.08 7.67
C GLY A 146 -2.62 6.45 8.89
N PRO A 147 -3.75 5.75 8.70
CA PRO A 147 -4.55 5.23 9.80
C PRO A 147 -4.09 3.85 10.32
N ALA A 148 -3.32 3.10 9.51
CA ALA A 148 -2.87 1.76 9.87
C ALA A 148 -1.72 1.78 10.91
N PRO A 149 -1.42 0.63 11.57
CA PRO A 149 -0.29 0.49 12.48
C PRO A 149 1.04 0.93 11.88
N GLU A 150 2.01 1.16 12.76
CA GLU A 150 3.28 1.78 12.38
C GLU A 150 4.09 0.95 11.38
N PHE A 151 4.02 -0.37 11.43
CA PHE A 151 4.81 -1.22 10.54
C PHE A 151 3.92 -2.13 9.70
N HIS A 152 4.37 -2.39 8.48
CA HIS A 152 3.84 -3.45 7.62
C HIS A 152 4.91 -4.50 7.39
N TRP A 153 4.58 -5.74 7.75
CA TRP A 153 5.38 -6.93 7.55
C TRP A 153 4.74 -7.79 6.46
N ALA A 154 5.46 -8.05 5.38
CA ALA A 154 4.92 -8.76 4.21
C ALA A 154 4.84 -10.28 4.39
N GLY A 155 4.21 -10.74 5.46
CA GLY A 155 4.04 -12.15 5.78
C GLY A 155 3.16 -12.34 6.99
N PRO A 156 3.08 -13.57 7.55
CA PRO A 156 2.42 -13.80 8.84
C PRO A 156 3.21 -13.16 9.98
N ALA A 157 2.54 -12.93 11.11
CA ALA A 157 3.15 -12.32 12.28
C ALA A 157 4.42 -13.11 12.70
N PRO A 158 5.56 -12.44 12.90
CA PRO A 158 6.75 -13.09 13.43
C PRO A 158 6.47 -13.72 14.80
N ALA A 159 7.15 -14.83 15.10
CA ALA A 159 7.02 -15.49 16.40
C ALA A 159 7.32 -14.50 17.55
N GLY A 160 6.43 -14.44 18.55
CA GLY A 160 6.59 -13.56 19.70
C GLY A 160 6.33 -12.07 19.42
N VAL A 161 5.86 -11.71 18.22
CA VAL A 161 5.49 -10.34 17.86
C VAL A 161 3.98 -10.25 17.62
N SER A 162 3.29 -9.48 18.44
CA SER A 162 1.86 -9.22 18.26
C SER A 162 1.60 -8.30 17.08
N GLY A 163 0.59 -8.63 16.28
CA GLY A 163 0.20 -7.86 15.11
C GLY A 163 -1.14 -8.32 14.55
N LEU A 164 -1.75 -7.47 13.73
CA LEU A 164 -2.97 -7.81 13.01
C LEU A 164 -2.58 -8.42 11.65
N THR A 165 -2.80 -9.73 11.50
CA THR A 165 -2.60 -10.40 10.21
C THR A 165 -3.88 -10.35 9.41
N LEU A 166 -3.78 -9.86 8.18
CA LEU A 166 -4.88 -9.78 7.22
C LEU A 166 -4.64 -10.78 6.09
N ALA A 167 -5.72 -11.30 5.51
CA ALA A 167 -5.64 -11.88 4.18
C ALA A 167 -5.26 -10.76 3.20
N ALA A 168 -4.24 -10.99 2.38
CA ALA A 168 -3.68 -10.00 1.48
C ALA A 168 -3.27 -10.69 0.17
N ARG A 169 -3.98 -10.41 -0.92
CA ARG A 169 -3.73 -11.07 -2.22
C ARG A 169 -3.36 -10.04 -3.26
N GLU A 170 -2.19 -10.20 -3.86
CA GLU A 170 -1.77 -9.34 -4.97
C GLU A 170 -2.68 -9.57 -6.18
N ARG A 171 -3.20 -8.47 -6.74
CA ARG A 171 -4.10 -8.46 -7.91
C ARG A 171 -3.44 -7.88 -9.13
N PHE A 172 -2.45 -7.00 -8.92
CA PHE A 172 -1.68 -6.37 -9.97
C PHE A 172 -0.31 -5.97 -9.42
N THR A 173 0.74 -6.11 -10.23
CA THR A 173 2.06 -5.54 -9.96
C THR A 173 2.65 -4.98 -11.24
N SER A 174 3.33 -3.84 -11.10
CA SER A 174 4.14 -3.20 -12.13
C SER A 174 5.45 -2.72 -11.51
N ALA A 175 6.55 -2.97 -12.20
CA ALA A 175 7.84 -2.36 -11.93
C ALA A 175 8.23 -1.49 -13.14
N VAL A 176 9.01 -0.43 -12.88
CA VAL A 176 9.59 0.44 -13.90
C VAL A 176 11.07 0.14 -14.04
#